data_AF-A0A2H0XVS4-F1
#
_entry.id   AF-A0A2H0XVS4-F1
#
_cell.length_a   1.000
_cell.length_b   1.000
_cell.length_c   1.000
_cell.angle_alpha   90.00
_cell.angle_beta   90.00
_cell.angle_gamma   90.00
#
_symmetry.space_group_name_H-M   'P 1'
#
loop_
_entity.id
_entity.type
_entity.pdbx_description
1 polymer ?
#
loop_
_entity_poly.entity_id
_entity_poly.type
_entity_poly.pdbx_seq_one_letter_code
_entity_poly.pdbx_strand_id
1 'polypeptide(L)'
;YTGVYIKSAIKDIYGIEQFGETYSQPFTVDNTKPAVSAASYEHGNENFTFGSSAEFSVFCNKDIDAIDYSGIKISTADLFSISGGTNIATVSITQTEFDAGISSSVLYFNLSSSTWRLLAQWSRDSSQLFLCISTGALKDVVGNAIGESSLEINWKKDTKYPLISGPLYKQNEDDVGKPSGVRIQFDEEIGGWASDIKDKLYFYTSKTGVETPINFEDGLTISSESASIFWFYPAEEKHIQIINLGVTKLYLACGEIGYDLSGNYVRSIPQADGVFTPLTKETSAPWIYDYSPSPLARVSPYNPDIWVKFSELMYSPTINNQSVYLTAVKNNKGETIYESVPAYILYFSSSQVVKVIPFERLDYGYRYRLSVLTDISDLSLNYLLMPWNLEFETLYDLSSSFSLSTGPITIAISANAVQGSGRIEVRLDDSNDSIKAAYEREKLFNDDAHHRIIGGAVTLEIYDSSDTLMTGNFANDVTISF
;
A
#
# COMPACT_ATOMS: atom_id res chain seq x y z
N TYR A 1 30.09 53.71 26.61
CA TYR A 1 30.19 53.67 28.08
C TYR A 1 31.18 52.60 28.48
N THR A 2 32.24 52.94 29.22
CA THR A 2 33.24 51.99 29.73
C THR A 2 32.86 51.62 31.16
N GLY A 3 32.33 50.41 31.34
CA GLY A 3 31.92 49.85 32.63
C GLY A 3 30.42 49.94 32.88
N VAL A 4 29.67 48.93 32.43
CA VAL A 4 28.28 48.69 32.86
C VAL A 4 28.29 47.44 33.72
N TYR A 5 27.75 47.53 34.93
CA TYR A 5 27.56 46.41 35.84
C TYR A 5 26.07 46.07 35.87
N ILE A 6 25.70 44.83 35.61
CA ILE A 6 24.34 44.35 35.83
C ILE A 6 24.27 43.81 37.25
N LYS A 7 23.35 44.35 38.05
CA LYS A 7 23.05 43.87 39.40
C LYS A 7 21.63 43.33 39.36
N SER A 8 21.42 42.05 39.65
CA SER A 8 20.06 41.53 39.86
C SER A 8 19.56 42.03 41.21
N ALA A 9 18.45 42.78 41.20
CA ALA A 9 17.71 43.10 42.41
C ALA A 9 16.56 42.11 42.52
N ILE A 10 16.64 41.19 43.47
CA ILE A 10 15.50 40.32 43.82
C ILE A 10 14.83 40.98 45.03
N LYS A 11 13.57 41.38 44.88
CA LYS A 11 12.73 41.80 46.00
C LYS A 11 11.98 40.57 46.52
N ASP A 12 12.08 40.32 47.82
CA ASP A 12 11.19 39.34 48.45
C ASP A 12 9.76 39.91 48.61
N ILE A 13 8.83 39.05 49.05
CA ILE A 13 7.41 39.42 49.24
C ILE A 13 7.18 40.51 50.31
N TYR A 14 8.21 40.91 51.07
CA TYR A 14 8.15 41.96 52.08
C TYR A 14 8.86 43.25 51.62
N GLY A 15 9.32 43.30 50.36
CA GLY A 15 9.92 44.50 49.75
C GLY A 15 11.34 44.79 50.22
N ILE A 16 12.02 43.83 50.87
CA ILE A 16 13.43 43.97 51.24
C ILE A 16 14.29 43.61 50.02
N GLU A 17 15.13 44.54 49.58
CA GLU A 17 16.09 44.31 48.50
C GLU A 17 17.31 43.54 49.04
N GLN A 18 17.57 42.36 48.49
CA GLN A 18 18.83 41.65 48.68
C GLN A 18 19.61 41.63 47.35
N PHE A 19 20.89 41.97 47.41
CA PHE A 19 21.79 41.97 46.27
C PHE A 19 22.41 40.59 46.08
N GLY A 20 22.23 39.98 44.91
CA GLY A 20 22.94 38.75 44.53
C GLY A 20 24.43 38.96 44.24
N GLU A 21 25.18 37.87 44.04
CA GLU A 21 26.63 37.90 43.77
C GLU A 21 27.00 38.78 42.57
N THR A 22 28.15 39.44 42.69
CA THR A 22 28.69 40.33 41.65
C THR A 22 29.46 39.49 40.64
N TYR A 23 29.02 39.46 39.38
CA TYR A 23 29.82 38.89 38.29
C TYR A 23 31.02 39.80 38.02
N SER A 24 32.21 39.34 38.41
CA SER A 24 33.46 40.06 38.22
C SER A 24 34.16 39.63 36.94
N GLN A 25 33.77 40.20 35.80
CA GLN A 25 34.70 40.65 34.75
C GLN A 25 34.07 41.83 33.99
N PRO A 26 34.81 42.91 33.71
CA PRO A 26 34.32 43.98 32.85
C PRO A 26 34.13 43.42 31.44
N PHE A 27 32.90 43.45 30.94
CA PHE A 27 32.62 43.23 29.53
C PHE A 27 32.37 44.58 28.86
N THR A 28 32.90 44.76 27.65
CA THR A 28 32.58 45.94 26.85
C THR A 28 31.29 45.65 26.12
N VAL A 29 30.19 46.30 26.51
CA VAL A 29 28.99 46.31 25.67
C VAL A 29 29.26 47.28 24.53
N ASP A 30 29.66 46.74 23.38
CA ASP A 30 29.76 47.52 22.15
C ASP A 30 28.34 47.85 21.65
N ASN A 31 27.75 48.91 22.21
CA ASN A 31 26.47 49.46 21.77
C ASN A 31 26.56 50.22 20.44
N THR A 32 27.69 50.18 19.75
CA THR A 32 27.84 50.75 18.40
C THR A 32 27.46 49.75 17.31
N LYS A 33 27.34 48.45 17.65
CA LYS A 33 26.91 47.41 16.72
C LYS A 33 25.58 46.80 17.17
N PRO A 34 24.75 46.30 16.22
CA PRO A 34 23.62 45.47 16.58
C PRO A 34 24.11 44.19 17.26
N ALA A 35 23.32 43.71 18.22
CA ALA A 35 23.51 42.47 18.95
C ALA A 35 22.14 41.84 19.21
N VAL A 36 22.09 40.50 19.15
CA VAL A 36 20.88 39.76 19.53
C VAL A 36 20.91 39.48 21.02
N SER A 37 19.86 39.88 21.72
CA SER A 37 19.74 39.75 23.17
C SER A 37 18.94 38.52 23.59
N ALA A 38 18.01 38.06 22.75
CA ALA A 38 17.22 36.86 22.95
C ALA A 38 16.60 36.39 21.63
N ALA A 39 16.17 35.13 21.58
CA ALA A 39 15.26 34.63 20.56
C ALA A 39 14.19 33.77 21.23
N SER A 40 12.98 33.81 20.70
CA SER A 40 11.86 32.99 21.18
C SER A 40 11.14 32.28 20.06
N TYR A 41 10.65 31.08 20.36
CA TYR A 41 9.88 30.25 19.45
C TYR A 41 8.64 29.69 20.15
N GLU A 42 7.45 29.86 19.58
CA GLU A 42 6.21 29.31 20.14
C GLU A 42 5.39 28.61 19.04
N HIS A 43 4.91 27.41 19.34
CA HIS A 43 4.01 26.64 18.49
C HIS A 43 2.90 25.98 19.34
N GLY A 44 1.73 25.73 18.75
CA GLY A 44 0.65 24.98 19.39
C GLY A 44 -0.30 25.77 20.30
N ASN A 45 -0.25 27.11 20.32
CA ASN A 45 -1.15 27.91 21.16
C ASN A 45 -2.50 28.22 20.48
N GLU A 46 -3.58 28.30 21.28
CA GLU A 46 -5.01 28.33 20.87
C GLU A 46 -5.42 29.53 19.97
N ASN A 47 -4.54 30.53 19.78
CA ASN A 47 -4.86 31.79 19.12
C ASN A 47 -4.33 31.93 17.68
N PHE A 48 -3.78 30.89 17.06
CA PHE A 48 -3.22 31.00 15.70
C PHE A 48 -4.22 30.57 14.62
N THR A 49 -4.73 31.56 13.88
CA THR A 49 -5.57 31.39 12.69
C THR A 49 -4.72 31.28 11.42
N PHE A 50 -5.11 30.34 10.54
CA PHE A 50 -4.67 30.12 9.14
C PHE A 50 -3.65 31.13 8.57
N GLY A 51 -2.39 30.69 8.42
CA GLY A 51 -1.35 31.39 7.66
C GLY A 51 0.08 31.25 8.21
N SER A 52 0.22 31.11 9.52
CA SER A 52 1.51 30.95 10.22
C SER A 52 1.35 29.92 11.35
N SER A 53 2.10 28.82 11.28
CA SER A 53 2.00 27.68 12.20
C SER A 53 2.88 27.80 13.45
N ALA A 54 3.74 28.82 13.51
CA ALA A 54 4.53 29.17 14.68
C ALA A 54 5.07 30.61 14.55
N GLU A 55 5.25 31.26 15.70
CA GLU A 55 5.88 32.57 15.79
C GLU A 55 7.33 32.40 16.25
N PHE A 56 8.26 32.88 15.43
CA PHE A 56 9.67 32.99 15.81
C PHE A 56 10.08 34.46 15.87
N SER A 57 10.69 34.86 16.99
CA SER A 57 11.04 36.25 17.26
C SER A 57 12.51 36.36 17.67
N VAL A 58 13.19 37.37 17.15
CA VAL A 58 14.59 37.67 17.47
C VAL A 58 14.67 39.09 18.01
N PHE A 59 15.13 39.23 19.25
CA PHE A 59 15.23 40.51 19.93
C PHE A 59 16.62 41.12 19.70
N CYS A 60 16.64 42.32 19.12
CA CYS A 60 17.86 43.06 18.86
C CYS A 60 17.95 44.27 19.80
N ASN A 61 19.17 44.65 20.20
CA ASN A 61 19.40 45.87 20.99
C ASN A 61 19.36 47.16 20.15
N LYS A 62 19.16 47.06 18.83
CA LYS A 62 19.18 48.12 17.83
C LYS A 62 18.17 47.84 16.73
N ASP A 63 17.76 48.91 16.06
CA ASP A 63 16.92 48.83 14.87
C ASP A 63 17.70 48.27 13.69
N ILE A 64 17.15 47.23 13.05
CA ILE A 64 17.78 46.55 11.92
C ILE A 64 17.20 47.08 10.60
N ASP A 65 18.09 47.47 9.66
CA ASP A 65 17.72 48.04 8.35
C ASP A 65 18.06 47.11 7.18
N ALA A 66 19.04 46.22 7.35
CA ALA A 66 19.39 45.21 6.35
C ALA A 66 19.60 43.83 6.98
N ILE A 67 19.00 42.82 6.32
CA ILE A 67 19.02 41.42 6.73
C ILE A 67 19.54 40.58 5.56
N ASP A 68 20.62 39.83 5.79
CA ASP A 68 21.06 38.73 4.93
C ASP A 68 20.63 37.40 5.55
N TYR A 69 19.51 36.89 5.03
CA TYR A 69 18.86 35.66 5.48
C TYR A 69 19.76 34.41 5.35
N SER A 70 20.75 34.41 4.45
CA SER A 70 21.67 33.27 4.30
C SER A 70 22.58 33.07 5.52
N GLY A 71 22.77 34.14 6.30
CA GLY A 71 23.55 34.15 7.53
C GLY A 71 22.73 33.88 8.80
N ILE A 72 21.42 33.60 8.70
CA ILE A 72 20.55 33.34 9.87
C ILE A 72 20.08 31.88 9.83
N LYS A 73 20.49 31.11 10.84
CA LYS A 73 20.20 29.68 10.92
C LYS A 73 19.71 29.28 12.31
N ILE A 74 18.83 28.30 12.35
CA ILE A 74 18.47 27.58 13.57
C ILE A 74 19.14 26.21 13.54
N SER A 75 19.68 25.77 14.67
CA SER A 75 20.40 24.50 14.80
C SER A 75 20.09 23.79 16.10
N THR A 76 20.36 22.49 16.15
CA THR A 76 20.23 21.67 17.37
C THR A 76 21.44 21.78 18.31
N ALA A 77 22.46 22.54 17.91
CA ALA A 77 23.66 22.77 18.70
C ALA A 77 24.29 24.13 18.33
N ASP A 78 25.11 24.69 19.23
CA ASP A 78 25.85 25.92 18.99
C ASP A 78 26.91 25.73 17.88
N LEU A 79 26.66 26.31 16.70
CA LEU A 79 27.52 26.15 15.52
C LEU A 79 28.91 26.80 15.65
N PHE A 80 29.06 27.81 16.52
CA PHE A 80 30.31 28.55 16.63
C PHE A 80 31.22 28.04 17.76
N SER A 81 30.66 27.23 18.67
CA SER A 81 31.41 26.60 19.78
C SER A 81 31.91 25.19 19.46
N ILE A 82 31.47 24.57 18.36
CA ILE A 82 31.82 23.20 18.00
C ILE A 82 32.95 23.18 16.97
N SER A 83 34.11 22.65 17.35
CA SER A 83 35.24 22.40 16.45
C SER A 83 35.25 20.95 15.95
N GLY A 84 35.02 20.72 14.66
CA GLY A 84 35.11 19.40 14.01
C GLY A 84 33.85 19.05 13.22
N GLY A 85 34.02 18.33 12.11
CA GLY A 85 33.01 18.04 11.06
C GLY A 85 31.85 17.13 11.48
N THR A 86 31.22 17.43 12.61
CA THR A 86 29.96 16.84 13.06
C THR A 86 28.83 17.34 12.16
N ASN A 87 28.00 16.44 11.63
CA ASN A 87 26.79 16.81 10.91
C ASN A 87 25.76 17.37 11.90
N ILE A 88 25.77 18.68 12.11
CA ILE A 88 24.79 19.38 12.93
C ILE A 88 23.59 19.70 12.05
N ALA A 89 22.39 19.37 12.54
CA ALA A 89 21.16 19.69 11.85
C ALA A 89 20.95 21.21 11.88
N THR A 90 20.77 21.83 10.69
CA THR A 90 20.57 23.28 10.56
C THR A 90 19.47 23.58 9.56
N VAL A 91 18.72 24.65 9.81
CA VAL A 91 17.70 25.18 8.91
C VAL A 91 17.91 26.68 8.76
N SER A 92 17.83 27.18 7.54
CA SER A 92 17.97 28.62 7.28
C SER A 92 16.59 29.27 7.27
N ILE A 93 16.50 30.46 7.84
CA ILE A 93 15.29 31.27 7.73
C ILE A 93 15.36 32.03 6.42
N THR A 94 14.23 32.17 5.73
CA THR A 94 14.16 32.79 4.41
C THR A 94 13.49 34.16 4.46
N GLN A 95 13.73 34.97 3.44
CA GLN A 95 13.08 36.28 3.30
C GLN A 95 11.56 36.19 3.27
N THR A 96 11.01 35.11 2.71
CA THR A 96 9.55 34.90 2.64
C THR A 96 8.90 34.61 3.99
N GLU A 97 9.70 34.21 4.98
CA GLU A 97 9.23 33.95 6.34
C GLU A 97 9.31 35.22 7.20
N PHE A 98 9.92 36.31 6.74
CA PHE A 98 10.04 37.54 7.53
C PHE A 98 8.77 38.38 7.51
N ASP A 99 8.32 38.80 8.69
CA ASP A 99 7.19 39.72 8.87
C ASP A 99 7.69 41.12 9.22
N ALA A 100 7.70 42.00 8.23
CA ALA A 100 8.16 43.38 8.36
C ALA A 100 7.21 44.29 9.19
N GLY A 101 6.06 43.78 9.64
CA GLY A 101 4.98 44.57 10.22
C GLY A 101 5.15 44.99 11.69
N ILE A 102 6.19 44.51 12.39
CA ILE A 102 6.18 44.50 13.86
C ILE A 102 7.56 44.89 14.42
N SER A 103 7.70 46.13 14.91
CA SER A 103 8.84 46.69 15.66
C SER A 103 10.22 46.70 14.98
N SER A 104 10.93 47.83 15.04
CA SER A 104 12.27 47.97 14.46
C SER A 104 13.36 47.19 15.22
N SER A 105 13.16 46.91 16.51
CA SER A 105 14.10 46.21 17.39
C SER A 105 13.76 44.72 17.64
N VAL A 106 12.70 44.19 17.03
CA VAL A 106 12.34 42.77 17.10
C VAL A 106 12.05 42.25 15.70
N LEU A 107 12.75 41.21 15.28
CA LEU A 107 12.50 40.57 13.99
C LEU A 107 11.49 39.45 14.19
N TYR A 108 10.36 39.51 13.49
CA TYR A 108 9.33 38.49 13.52
C TYR A 108 9.39 37.63 12.26
N PHE A 109 9.20 36.33 12.44
CA PHE A 109 9.21 35.38 11.35
C PHE A 109 7.96 34.49 11.42
N ASN A 110 7.15 34.56 10.36
CA ASN A 110 6.08 33.62 10.03
C ASN A 110 6.71 32.40 9.33
N LEU A 111 7.09 31.39 10.11
CA LEU A 111 7.80 30.23 9.57
C LEU A 111 6.94 29.47 8.55
N SER A 112 7.59 29.00 7.49
CA SER A 112 6.96 28.12 6.50
C SER A 112 6.59 26.79 7.15
N SER A 113 5.60 26.10 6.56
CA SER A 113 5.15 24.79 7.06
C SER A 113 6.30 23.77 7.13
N SER A 114 7.25 23.80 6.20
CA SER A 114 8.44 22.94 6.23
C SER A 114 9.40 23.27 7.37
N THR A 115 9.71 24.56 7.58
CA THR A 115 10.61 25.00 8.66
C THR A 115 10.00 24.70 10.02
N TRP A 116 8.72 25.03 10.19
CA TRP A 116 7.99 24.75 11.41
C TRP A 116 7.97 23.25 11.77
N ARG A 117 7.62 22.36 10.82
CA ARG A 117 7.60 20.90 11.08
C ARG A 117 8.95 20.40 11.58
N LEU A 118 10.02 20.87 10.96
CA LEU A 118 11.37 20.48 11.32
C LEU A 118 11.74 20.97 12.73
N LEU A 119 11.42 22.21 13.07
CA LEU A 119 11.67 22.75 14.40
C LEU A 119 10.82 22.07 15.48
N ALA A 120 9.56 21.74 15.19
CA ALA A 120 8.70 20.97 16.11
C ALA A 120 9.33 19.58 16.41
N GLN A 121 9.78 18.86 15.37
CA GLN A 121 10.47 17.58 15.53
C GLN A 121 11.77 17.71 16.32
N TRP A 122 12.59 18.71 16.01
CA TRP A 122 13.81 18.95 16.79
C TRP A 122 13.50 19.32 18.24
N SER A 123 12.40 20.03 18.49
CA SER A 123 11.98 20.36 19.85
C SER A 123 11.56 19.16 20.68
N ARG A 124 11.03 18.13 20.02
CA ARG A 124 10.77 16.83 20.64
C ARG A 124 12.08 16.10 20.97
N ASP A 125 12.99 16.06 20.01
CA ASP A 125 14.17 15.18 20.05
C ASP A 125 15.39 15.81 20.75
N SER A 126 15.45 17.14 20.84
CA SER A 126 16.56 17.90 21.42
C SER A 126 16.12 18.68 22.66
N SER A 127 17.03 18.83 23.62
CA SER A 127 16.79 19.63 24.82
C SER A 127 16.88 21.14 24.55
N GLN A 128 17.58 21.56 23.49
CA GLN A 128 17.89 22.94 23.18
C GLN A 128 17.93 23.18 21.67
N LEU A 129 17.60 24.40 21.25
CA LEU A 129 17.83 24.91 19.91
C LEU A 129 18.64 26.20 19.99
N PHE A 130 19.43 26.49 18.97
CA PHE A 130 20.28 27.67 18.91
C PHE A 130 19.93 28.49 17.67
N LEU A 131 19.85 29.80 17.85
CA LEU A 131 19.86 30.78 16.76
C LEU A 131 21.30 31.16 16.50
N CYS A 132 21.78 30.86 15.30
CA CYS A 132 23.13 31.17 14.83
C CYS A 132 23.07 32.26 13.76
N ILE A 133 23.77 33.37 14.01
CA ILE A 133 23.84 34.53 13.13
C ILE A 133 25.30 34.75 12.75
N SER A 134 25.58 34.65 11.46
CA SER A 134 26.91 34.91 10.90
C SER A 134 27.23 36.40 10.91
N THR A 135 28.54 36.72 10.93
CA THR A 135 29.01 38.11 10.84
C THR A 135 28.40 38.81 9.62
N GLY A 136 27.84 40.00 9.83
CA GLY A 136 27.27 40.81 8.76
C GLY A 136 25.84 40.46 8.33
N ALA A 137 25.25 39.42 8.90
CA ALA A 137 23.89 39.01 8.57
C ALA A 137 22.82 40.03 8.97
N LEU A 138 23.07 40.81 10.03
CA LEU A 138 22.22 41.92 10.45
C LEU A 138 23.03 43.23 10.44
N LYS A 139 22.44 44.29 9.90
CA LYS A 139 23.00 45.65 9.95
C LYS A 139 21.98 46.64 10.51
N ASP A 140 22.46 47.54 11.36
CA ASP A 140 21.63 48.63 11.88
C ASP A 140 21.40 49.74 10.82
N VAL A 141 20.54 50.70 11.16
CA VAL A 141 20.22 51.87 10.31
C VAL A 141 21.43 52.76 9.96
N VAL A 142 22.57 52.59 10.63
CA VAL A 142 23.82 53.33 10.37
C VAL A 142 24.83 52.46 9.59
N GLY A 143 24.46 51.21 9.29
CA GLY A 143 25.27 50.26 8.53
C GLY A 143 26.26 49.45 9.36
N ASN A 144 26.21 49.51 10.69
CA ASN A 144 27.07 48.69 11.54
C ASN A 144 26.59 47.23 11.51
N ALA A 145 27.53 46.31 11.27
CA ALA A 145 27.26 44.88 11.18
C ALA A 145 27.35 44.18 12.54
N ILE A 146 26.46 43.20 12.77
CA ILE A 146 26.58 42.25 13.88
C ILE A 146 27.82 41.36 13.68
N GLY A 147 28.47 40.97 14.79
CA GLY A 147 29.47 39.89 14.77
C GLY A 147 28.82 38.51 14.73
N GLU A 148 29.62 37.45 14.71
CA GLU A 148 29.10 36.10 14.94
C GLU A 148 28.42 36.00 16.30
N SER A 149 27.22 35.43 16.33
CA SER A 149 26.42 35.28 17.54
C SER A 149 25.65 33.97 17.51
N SER A 150 25.73 33.21 18.60
CA SER A 150 24.92 32.03 18.84
C SER A 150 24.28 32.15 20.21
N LEU A 151 22.99 31.86 20.28
CA LEU A 151 22.22 31.90 21.52
C LEU A 151 21.14 30.83 21.54
N GLU A 152 20.86 30.34 22.73
CA GLU A 152 19.77 29.38 22.96
C GLU A 152 18.42 30.06 22.73
N ILE A 153 17.57 29.42 21.93
CA ILE A 153 16.21 29.86 21.66
C ILE A 153 15.34 29.47 22.84
N ASN A 154 14.67 30.44 23.45
CA ASN A 154 13.68 30.17 24.47
C ASN A 154 12.36 29.75 23.81
N TRP A 155 11.96 28.49 23.98
CA TRP A 155 10.71 28.00 23.39
C TRP A 155 9.56 27.86 24.38
N LYS A 156 8.35 27.92 23.84
CA LYS A 156 7.16 27.35 24.48
C LYS A 156 6.69 26.20 23.63
N LYS A 157 6.87 24.99 24.16
CA LYS A 157 6.46 23.76 23.50
C LYS A 157 4.94 23.68 23.49
N ASP A 158 4.42 23.16 22.40
CA ASP A 158 3.06 22.67 22.34
C ASP A 158 2.86 21.57 23.39
N THR A 159 1.79 21.66 24.18
CA THR A 159 1.40 20.66 25.18
C THR A 159 0.02 20.08 24.91
N LYS A 160 -0.60 20.43 23.78
CA LYS A 160 -1.93 19.97 23.42
C LYS A 160 -1.82 18.54 22.87
N TYR A 161 -2.74 17.69 23.29
CA TYR A 161 -2.81 16.32 22.80
C TYR A 161 -3.64 16.26 21.51
N PRO A 162 -3.23 15.45 20.52
CA PRO A 162 -4.09 15.13 19.40
C PRO A 162 -5.39 14.48 19.85
N LEU A 163 -6.49 14.91 19.24
CA LEU A 163 -7.83 14.39 19.49
C LEU A 163 -8.34 13.60 18.30
N ILE A 164 -8.94 12.45 18.59
CA ILE A 164 -9.62 11.64 17.59
C ILE A 164 -11.00 12.21 17.29
N SER A 165 -11.31 12.32 16.00
CA SER A 165 -12.60 12.74 15.48
C SER A 165 -13.14 11.76 14.45
N GLY A 166 -14.46 11.51 14.50
CA GLY A 166 -15.22 10.79 13.49
C GLY A 166 -14.63 9.46 12.98
N PRO A 167 -14.22 8.52 13.84
CA PRO A 167 -13.74 7.24 13.37
C PRO A 167 -14.86 6.48 12.65
N LEU A 168 -14.49 5.74 11.61
CA LEU A 168 -15.42 4.87 10.88
C LEU A 168 -14.71 3.58 10.49
N TYR A 169 -15.46 2.50 10.37
CA TYR A 169 -14.97 1.22 9.88
C TYR A 169 -15.63 0.91 8.54
N LYS A 170 -14.85 0.89 7.46
CA LYS A 170 -15.32 0.60 6.10
C LYS A 170 -14.16 0.17 5.19
N GLN A 171 -14.45 -0.17 3.95
CA GLN A 171 -13.44 -0.37 2.91
C GLN A 171 -12.85 0.96 2.45
N ASN A 172 -11.52 1.02 2.33
CA ASN A 172 -10.87 2.15 1.67
C ASN A 172 -10.94 1.96 0.14
N GLU A 173 -11.76 2.75 -0.53
CA GLU A 173 -11.97 2.68 -1.98
C GLU A 173 -10.69 3.02 -2.77
N ASP A 174 -9.78 3.80 -2.18
CA ASP A 174 -8.52 4.22 -2.81
C ASP A 174 -7.38 3.20 -2.61
N ASP A 175 -7.53 2.23 -1.69
CA ASP A 175 -6.51 1.24 -1.33
C ASP A 175 -6.96 -0.17 -1.73
N VAL A 176 -7.05 -0.36 -3.05
CA VAL A 176 -7.51 -1.62 -3.67
C VAL A 176 -6.66 -2.80 -3.17
N GLY A 177 -7.33 -3.84 -2.70
CA GLY A 177 -6.67 -5.04 -2.19
C GLY A 177 -6.27 -4.95 -0.71
N LYS A 178 -6.82 -3.99 0.05
CA LYS A 178 -6.87 -4.02 1.52
C LYS A 178 -8.26 -4.42 2.02
N PRO A 179 -8.35 -5.06 3.20
CA PRO A 179 -9.64 -5.29 3.85
C PRO A 179 -10.26 -3.97 4.30
N SER A 180 -11.48 -4.03 4.83
CA SER A 180 -12.00 -2.89 5.58
C SER A 180 -11.11 -2.60 6.80
N GLY A 181 -10.93 -1.32 7.08
CA GLY A 181 -10.14 -0.84 8.19
C GLY A 181 -10.84 0.26 8.95
N VAL A 182 -10.20 0.71 10.02
CA VAL A 182 -10.63 1.90 10.77
C VAL A 182 -10.00 3.12 10.13
N ARG A 183 -10.82 4.06 9.67
CA ARG A 183 -10.35 5.39 9.32
C ARG A 183 -10.48 6.28 10.55
N ILE A 184 -9.39 6.94 10.94
CA ILE A 184 -9.33 7.85 12.08
C ILE A 184 -8.81 9.20 11.58
N GLN A 185 -9.52 10.27 11.93
CA GLN A 185 -9.07 11.64 11.70
C GLN A 185 -8.64 12.26 13.03
N PHE A 186 -7.47 12.88 13.02
CA PHE A 186 -6.96 13.69 14.12
C PHE A 186 -7.20 15.18 13.82
N ASP A 187 -7.33 16.00 14.86
CA ASP A 187 -7.47 17.45 14.73
C ASP A 187 -6.15 18.17 14.39
N GLU A 188 -5.05 17.42 14.34
CA GLU A 188 -3.71 17.87 14.02
C GLU A 188 -2.89 16.77 13.34
N GLU A 189 -1.66 17.10 12.91
CA GLU A 189 -0.78 16.16 12.21
C GLU A 189 -0.11 15.18 13.16
N ILE A 190 -0.10 13.89 12.79
CA ILE A 190 0.57 12.84 13.56
C ILE A 190 2.01 12.67 13.06
N GLY A 191 2.96 12.86 13.97
CA GLY A 191 4.40 12.74 13.71
C GLY A 191 4.93 11.31 13.82
N GLY A 192 4.20 10.42 14.50
CA GLY A 192 4.54 9.01 14.57
C GLY A 192 3.61 8.17 15.44
N TRP A 193 3.89 6.88 15.49
CA TRP A 193 3.09 5.87 16.18
C TRP A 193 3.84 5.25 17.34
N ALA A 194 3.10 4.83 18.37
CA ALA A 194 3.65 3.99 19.41
C ALA A 194 4.03 2.62 18.84
N SER A 195 5.18 2.06 19.26
CA SER A 195 5.65 0.75 18.76
C SER A 195 4.73 -0.41 19.12
N ASP A 196 3.93 -0.24 20.17
CA ASP A 196 2.96 -1.18 20.73
C ASP A 196 1.51 -0.75 20.42
N ILE A 197 1.29 0.05 19.38
CA ILE A 197 -0.04 0.56 19.01
C ILE A 197 -1.11 -0.53 18.91
N LYS A 198 -0.73 -1.72 18.43
CA LYS A 198 -1.60 -2.89 18.29
C LYS A 198 -2.21 -3.37 19.62
N ASP A 199 -1.51 -3.10 20.71
CA ASP A 199 -1.90 -3.43 22.09
C ASP A 199 -2.56 -2.23 22.79
N LYS A 200 -2.80 -1.14 22.06
CA LYS A 200 -3.36 0.11 22.57
C LYS A 200 -4.59 0.57 21.81
N LEU A 201 -4.97 -0.07 20.72
CA LEU A 201 -6.19 0.23 19.98
C LEU A 201 -7.21 -0.89 20.21
N TYR A 202 -8.45 -0.52 20.54
CA TYR A 202 -9.48 -1.49 20.93
C TYR A 202 -10.85 -1.12 20.36
N PHE A 203 -11.61 -2.15 20.00
CA PHE A 203 -13.04 -2.02 19.78
C PHE A 203 -13.86 -2.73 20.85
N TYR A 204 -14.95 -2.08 21.24
CA TYR A 204 -16.00 -2.65 22.07
C TYR A 204 -17.33 -2.59 21.35
N THR A 205 -18.25 -3.50 21.69
CA THR A 205 -19.64 -3.46 21.22
C THR A 205 -20.51 -2.56 22.10
N SER A 206 -20.04 -2.23 23.31
CA SER A 206 -20.68 -1.33 24.27
C SER A 206 -19.66 -0.45 25.03
N LYS A 207 -20.09 0.73 25.48
CA LYS A 207 -19.31 1.59 26.40
C LYS A 207 -19.29 1.08 27.84
N THR A 208 -20.18 0.16 28.18
CA THR A 208 -20.38 -0.33 29.56
C THR A 208 -20.40 -1.84 29.58
N GLY A 209 -19.79 -2.44 30.60
CA GLY A 209 -19.77 -3.88 30.83
C GLY A 209 -18.35 -4.44 30.86
N VAL A 210 -18.23 -5.73 31.16
CA VAL A 210 -16.95 -6.47 31.21
C VAL A 210 -16.67 -7.15 29.87
N GLU A 211 -17.02 -6.50 28.76
CA GLU A 211 -16.84 -7.05 27.43
C GLU A 211 -15.34 -7.24 27.15
N THR A 212 -14.97 -8.40 26.61
CA THR A 212 -13.62 -8.60 26.09
C THR A 212 -13.43 -7.68 24.88
N PRO A 213 -12.45 -6.76 24.90
CA PRO A 213 -12.18 -5.93 23.75
C PRO A 213 -11.72 -6.76 22.56
N ILE A 214 -12.00 -6.26 21.37
CA ILE A 214 -11.31 -6.67 20.15
C ILE A 214 -10.02 -5.87 20.10
N ASN A 215 -8.91 -6.55 20.36
CA ASN A 215 -7.55 -6.02 20.22
C ASN A 215 -6.99 -6.33 18.83
N PHE A 216 -5.79 -5.83 18.52
CA PHE A 216 -5.12 -6.05 17.24
C PHE A 216 -3.75 -6.70 17.41
N GLU A 217 -3.57 -7.51 18.46
CA GLU A 217 -2.29 -8.12 18.85
C GLU A 217 -1.60 -8.92 17.71
N ASP A 218 -2.41 -9.51 16.83
CA ASP A 218 -2.00 -10.31 15.68
C ASP A 218 -1.52 -9.47 14.48
N GLY A 219 -1.66 -8.14 14.56
CA GLY A 219 -1.12 -7.22 13.57
C GLY A 219 -2.09 -6.10 13.20
N LEU A 220 -1.49 -4.96 12.90
CA LEU A 220 -2.14 -3.75 12.44
C LEU A 220 -1.27 -3.11 11.37
N THR A 221 -1.80 -2.94 10.17
CA THR A 221 -1.12 -2.17 9.11
C THR A 221 -1.70 -0.77 9.08
N ILE A 222 -0.85 0.26 8.99
CA ILE A 222 -1.26 1.65 8.96
C ILE A 222 -0.96 2.24 7.59
N SER A 223 -1.93 2.94 6.99
CA SER A 223 -1.70 3.81 5.83
C SER A 223 -2.22 5.22 6.12
N SER A 224 -1.77 6.20 5.33
CA SER A 224 -2.14 7.61 5.49
C SER A 224 -2.88 8.12 4.25
N GLU A 225 -4.06 8.72 4.43
CA GLU A 225 -4.66 9.57 3.40
C GLU A 225 -4.01 10.97 3.39
N SER A 226 -3.66 11.46 4.59
CA SER A 226 -2.99 12.74 4.78
C SER A 226 -2.21 12.73 6.10
N ALA A 227 -1.60 13.86 6.46
CA ALA A 227 -0.85 13.98 7.71
C ALA A 227 -1.71 13.85 8.98
N SER A 228 -3.04 13.96 8.88
CA SER A 228 -3.97 13.85 10.02
C SER A 228 -5.05 12.79 9.84
N ILE A 229 -5.06 12.05 8.72
CA ILE A 229 -6.08 11.04 8.42
C ILE A 229 -5.40 9.73 8.06
N PHE A 230 -5.72 8.69 8.82
CA PHE A 230 -5.05 7.40 8.74
C PHE A 230 -6.04 6.23 8.72
N TRP A 231 -5.63 5.17 8.05
CA TRP A 231 -6.31 3.88 8.03
C TRP A 231 -5.53 2.86 8.84
N PHE A 232 -6.27 2.09 9.62
CA PHE A 232 -5.77 0.98 10.43
C PHE A 232 -6.44 -0.30 9.95
N TYR A 233 -5.67 -1.13 9.25
CA TYR A 233 -6.14 -2.39 8.72
C TYR A 233 -5.79 -3.52 9.69
N PRO A 234 -6.79 -4.17 10.31
CA PRO A 234 -6.55 -5.33 11.15
C PRO A 234 -6.05 -6.52 10.32
N ALA A 235 -5.40 -7.46 11.00
CA ALA A 235 -5.16 -8.79 10.44
C ALA A 235 -6.49 -9.47 10.03
N GLU A 236 -6.41 -10.40 9.06
CA GLU A 236 -7.56 -11.12 8.49
C GLU A 236 -8.49 -11.69 9.57
N GLU A 237 -7.95 -12.43 10.54
CA GLU A 237 -8.75 -13.06 11.59
C GLU A 237 -9.53 -12.04 12.44
N LYS A 238 -8.89 -10.90 12.78
CA LYS A 238 -9.54 -9.82 13.55
C LYS A 238 -10.58 -9.08 12.71
N HIS A 239 -10.33 -8.90 11.42
CA HIS A 239 -11.33 -8.38 10.49
C HIS A 239 -12.59 -9.28 10.48
N ILE A 240 -12.42 -10.58 10.30
CA ILE A 240 -13.51 -11.56 10.31
C ILE A 240 -14.24 -11.59 11.67
N GLN A 241 -13.50 -11.49 12.77
CA GLN A 241 -14.09 -11.40 14.11
C GLN A 241 -15.01 -10.17 14.21
N ILE A 242 -14.56 -9.01 13.74
CA ILE A 242 -15.33 -7.75 13.77
C ILE A 242 -16.61 -7.89 12.91
N ILE A 243 -16.49 -8.40 11.69
CA ILE A 243 -17.63 -8.54 10.78
C ILE A 243 -18.68 -9.53 11.34
N ASN A 244 -18.25 -10.58 12.05
CA ASN A 244 -19.15 -11.58 12.64
C ASN A 244 -19.87 -11.14 13.92
N LEU A 245 -19.56 -9.97 14.49
CA LEU A 245 -20.27 -9.46 15.67
C LEU A 245 -21.76 -9.21 15.42
N GLY A 246 -22.17 -9.02 14.16
CA GLY A 246 -23.55 -8.72 13.81
C GLY A 246 -24.06 -7.37 14.33
N VAL A 247 -23.15 -6.45 14.67
CA VAL A 247 -23.46 -5.08 15.10
C VAL A 247 -23.21 -4.09 13.97
N THR A 248 -23.87 -2.93 14.03
CA THR A 248 -23.61 -1.80 13.10
C THR A 248 -22.82 -0.68 13.75
N LYS A 249 -22.46 -0.86 15.03
CA LYS A 249 -21.89 0.16 15.90
C LYS A 249 -20.78 -0.46 16.73
N LEU A 250 -19.62 0.18 16.70
CA LEU A 250 -18.49 -0.09 17.58
C LEU A 250 -18.18 1.15 18.42
N TYR A 251 -17.44 0.95 19.50
CA TYR A 251 -16.86 2.01 20.30
C TYR A 251 -15.35 1.86 20.30
N LEU A 252 -14.66 2.84 19.72
CA LEU A 252 -13.21 2.92 19.68
C LEU A 252 -12.70 3.42 21.03
N ALA A 253 -11.87 2.60 21.68
CA ALA A 253 -11.07 3.01 22.82
C ALA A 253 -9.59 2.91 22.44
N CYS A 254 -8.76 3.75 23.06
CA CYS A 254 -7.34 3.73 22.78
C CYS A 254 -6.49 4.15 23.98
N GLY A 255 -5.26 3.66 24.03
CA GLY A 255 -4.19 4.24 24.83
C GLY A 255 -3.48 5.37 24.07
N GLU A 256 -2.23 5.58 24.42
CA GLU A 256 -1.29 6.47 23.70
C GLU A 256 -0.83 5.80 22.39
N ILE A 257 -1.68 5.87 21.36
CA ILE A 257 -1.47 5.14 20.09
C ILE A 257 -0.49 5.83 19.13
N GLY A 258 -0.35 7.14 19.22
CA GLY A 258 0.54 7.94 18.38
C GLY A 258 0.78 9.31 19.00
N TYR A 259 1.60 10.14 18.37
CA TYR A 259 1.98 11.45 18.87
C TYR A 259 2.07 12.48 17.73
N ASP A 260 1.84 13.75 18.04
CA ASP A 260 1.99 14.87 17.10
C ASP A 260 3.45 15.13 16.71
N LEU A 261 3.72 16.22 15.99
CA LEU A 261 5.10 16.61 15.67
C LEU A 261 5.90 17.09 16.88
N SER A 262 5.23 17.52 17.94
CA SER A 262 5.80 18.06 19.18
C SER A 262 6.12 16.97 20.22
N GLY A 263 5.63 15.75 20.03
CA GLY A 263 5.76 14.61 20.94
C GLY A 263 4.60 14.43 21.93
N ASN A 264 3.51 15.18 21.79
CA ASN A 264 2.32 14.99 22.61
C ASN A 264 1.54 13.77 22.12
N TYR A 265 1.36 12.79 23.00
CA TYR A 265 0.64 11.57 22.67
C TYR A 265 -0.86 11.81 22.55
N VAL A 266 -1.51 11.10 21.63
CA VAL A 266 -2.98 10.99 21.58
C VAL A 266 -3.48 10.65 22.97
N ARG A 267 -4.44 11.45 23.47
CA ARG A 267 -5.00 11.24 24.79
C ARG A 267 -5.66 9.87 24.87
N SER A 268 -5.36 9.10 25.90
CA SER A 268 -6.00 7.80 26.13
C SER A 268 -7.52 7.96 26.31
N ILE A 269 -8.28 7.14 25.58
CA ILE A 269 -9.73 7.06 25.58
C ILE A 269 -10.13 5.70 26.19
N PRO A 270 -10.59 5.65 27.46
CA PRO A 270 -11.09 4.41 28.05
C PRO A 270 -12.42 3.98 27.41
N GLN A 271 -12.82 2.71 27.60
CA GLN A 271 -14.08 2.17 27.07
C GLN A 271 -15.31 3.03 27.38
N ALA A 272 -15.42 3.55 28.61
CA ALA A 272 -16.54 4.39 29.05
C ALA A 272 -16.70 5.66 28.18
N ASP A 273 -15.59 6.18 27.66
CA ASP A 273 -15.52 7.37 26.82
C ASP A 273 -15.39 7.02 25.33
N GLY A 274 -15.47 5.73 24.96
CA GLY A 274 -15.18 5.23 23.63
C GLY A 274 -15.90 6.01 22.52
N VAL A 275 -15.19 6.33 21.45
CA VAL A 275 -15.72 7.13 20.34
C VAL A 275 -16.60 6.24 19.48
N PHE A 276 -17.78 6.75 19.12
CA PHE A 276 -18.70 6.02 18.25
C PHE A 276 -18.08 5.80 16.87
N THR A 277 -18.03 4.54 16.44
CA THR A 277 -17.46 4.11 15.16
C THR A 277 -18.52 3.32 14.39
N PRO A 278 -19.10 3.90 13.32
CA PRO A 278 -19.98 3.16 12.43
C PRO A 278 -19.25 1.97 11.80
N LEU A 279 -19.88 0.79 11.82
CA LEU A 279 -19.42 -0.38 11.08
C LEU A 279 -20.24 -0.50 9.79
N THR A 280 -19.59 -0.28 8.65
CA THR A 280 -20.20 -0.52 7.35
C THR A 280 -19.62 -1.81 6.78
N LYS A 281 -20.50 -2.80 6.59
CA LYS A 281 -20.17 -4.02 5.89
C LYS A 281 -20.40 -3.82 4.39
N GLU A 282 -19.42 -4.18 3.59
CA GLU A 282 -19.53 -4.25 2.13
C GLU A 282 -20.34 -5.52 1.77
N THR A 283 -21.16 -5.46 0.70
CA THR A 283 -22.21 -6.47 0.42
C THR A 283 -22.15 -7.07 -0.99
N SER A 284 -21.18 -6.67 -1.79
CA SER A 284 -20.99 -7.16 -3.16
C SER A 284 -20.33 -8.52 -3.07
N ALA A 285 -20.77 -9.45 -3.91
CA ALA A 285 -20.11 -10.74 -3.98
C ALA A 285 -18.80 -10.65 -4.78
N PRO A 286 -17.77 -11.42 -4.40
CA PRO A 286 -16.56 -11.52 -5.18
C PRO A 286 -16.86 -12.19 -6.52
N TRP A 287 -16.04 -11.90 -7.54
CA TRP A 287 -16.12 -12.56 -8.84
C TRP A 287 -14.73 -12.79 -9.42
N ILE A 288 -14.62 -13.77 -10.33
CA ILE A 288 -13.37 -14.09 -11.02
C ILE A 288 -13.29 -13.25 -12.29
N TYR A 289 -12.26 -12.41 -12.39
CA TYR A 289 -12.10 -11.49 -13.51
C TYR A 289 -10.96 -11.86 -14.47
N ASP A 290 -10.04 -12.70 -14.01
CA ASP A 290 -8.90 -13.16 -14.80
C ASP A 290 -8.53 -14.58 -14.37
N TYR A 291 -7.96 -15.34 -15.29
CA TYR A 291 -7.65 -16.75 -15.08
C TYR A 291 -6.66 -17.29 -16.12
N SER A 292 -5.98 -18.35 -15.74
CA SER A 292 -5.14 -19.15 -16.62
C SER A 292 -5.39 -20.64 -16.34
N PRO A 293 -5.36 -21.50 -17.38
CA PRO A 293 -5.10 -21.16 -18.78
C PRO A 293 -6.30 -20.55 -19.52
N SER A 294 -6.06 -20.00 -20.71
CA SER A 294 -7.14 -19.66 -21.64
C SER A 294 -7.88 -20.93 -22.06
N PRO A 295 -9.23 -20.92 -22.22
CA PRO A 295 -9.99 -22.12 -22.61
C PRO A 295 -9.65 -22.62 -24.01
N LEU A 296 -9.12 -21.74 -24.86
CA LEU A 296 -8.69 -22.06 -26.23
C LEU A 296 -7.25 -22.56 -26.29
N ALA A 297 -6.46 -22.34 -25.24
CA ALA A 297 -5.07 -22.77 -25.21
C ALA A 297 -4.97 -24.29 -25.00
N ARG A 298 -3.89 -24.88 -25.53
CA ARG A 298 -3.44 -26.21 -25.15
C ARG A 298 -2.25 -26.07 -24.24
N VAL A 299 -2.34 -26.61 -23.03
CA VAL A 299 -1.31 -26.43 -22.02
C VAL A 299 -0.33 -27.60 -22.02
N SER A 300 0.93 -27.31 -21.71
CA SER A 300 1.86 -28.37 -21.37
C SER A 300 1.34 -29.16 -20.17
N PRO A 301 1.33 -30.50 -20.20
CA PRO A 301 1.03 -31.30 -19.01
C PRO A 301 2.11 -31.18 -17.92
N TYR A 302 3.31 -30.71 -18.30
CA TYR A 302 4.37 -30.38 -17.36
C TYR A 302 4.15 -28.99 -16.77
N ASN A 303 3.89 -28.95 -15.46
CA ASN A 303 3.75 -27.73 -14.65
C ASN A 303 2.81 -26.69 -15.30
N PRO A 304 1.54 -27.04 -15.53
CA PRO A 304 0.59 -26.12 -16.15
C PRO A 304 0.41 -24.88 -15.26
N ASP A 305 0.32 -23.70 -15.88
CA ASP A 305 0.02 -22.47 -15.18
C ASP A 305 -1.49 -22.36 -14.95
N ILE A 306 -1.96 -22.85 -13.81
CA ILE A 306 -3.39 -22.88 -13.44
C ILE A 306 -3.62 -21.91 -12.28
N TRP A 307 -4.41 -20.87 -12.52
CA TRP A 307 -4.77 -19.91 -11.49
C TRP A 307 -6.06 -19.15 -11.83
N VAL A 308 -6.70 -18.59 -10.80
CA VAL A 308 -7.82 -17.66 -10.91
C VAL A 308 -7.52 -16.41 -10.08
N LYS A 309 -8.00 -15.26 -10.55
CA LYS A 309 -7.85 -13.98 -9.87
C LYS A 309 -9.23 -13.41 -9.52
N PHE A 310 -9.40 -13.09 -8.25
CA PHE A 310 -10.64 -12.55 -7.72
C PHE A 310 -10.63 -11.02 -7.73
N SER A 311 -11.83 -10.43 -7.82
CA SER A 311 -12.05 -8.99 -7.82
C SER A 311 -11.55 -8.26 -6.57
N GLU A 312 -11.38 -8.99 -5.48
CA GLU A 312 -11.07 -8.45 -4.15
C GLU A 312 -10.34 -9.47 -3.27
N LEU A 313 -10.03 -9.07 -2.04
CA LEU A 313 -9.43 -9.98 -1.06
C LEU A 313 -10.44 -11.04 -0.61
N MET A 314 -10.01 -12.29 -0.75
CA MET A 314 -10.75 -13.47 -0.32
C MET A 314 -10.40 -13.87 1.12
N TYR A 315 -11.36 -14.46 1.82
CA TYR A 315 -11.14 -15.07 3.13
C TYR A 315 -10.43 -16.41 2.99
N SER A 316 -9.14 -16.45 3.34
CA SER A 316 -8.24 -17.54 2.98
C SER A 316 -8.68 -18.95 3.42
N PRO A 317 -9.31 -19.17 4.60
CA PRO A 317 -9.76 -20.49 5.02
C PRO A 317 -10.91 -21.06 4.17
N THR A 318 -11.65 -20.20 3.47
CA THR A 318 -12.68 -20.65 2.53
C THR A 318 -12.08 -21.14 1.21
N ILE A 319 -10.80 -20.85 0.95
CA ILE A 319 -10.08 -21.32 -0.23
C ILE A 319 -9.29 -22.58 0.13
N ASN A 320 -9.85 -23.72 -0.25
CA ASN A 320 -9.33 -25.05 0.04
C ASN A 320 -9.72 -26.06 -1.05
N ASN A 321 -9.28 -27.32 -0.91
CA ASN A 321 -9.52 -28.41 -1.86
C ASN A 321 -11.01 -28.82 -2.01
N GLN A 322 -11.90 -28.36 -1.14
CA GLN A 322 -13.34 -28.58 -1.27
C GLN A 322 -13.98 -27.50 -2.16
N SER A 323 -13.53 -26.27 -1.98
CA SER A 323 -14.03 -25.09 -2.69
C SER A 323 -13.39 -24.86 -4.07
N VAL A 324 -12.13 -25.27 -4.25
CA VAL A 324 -11.36 -25.13 -5.48
C VAL A 324 -10.70 -26.46 -5.78
N TYR A 325 -11.03 -27.08 -6.91
CA TYR A 325 -10.50 -28.39 -7.27
C TYR A 325 -10.42 -28.60 -8.78
N LEU A 326 -9.56 -29.53 -9.17
CA LEU A 326 -9.31 -29.92 -10.55
C LEU A 326 -9.87 -31.33 -10.81
N THR A 327 -10.51 -31.52 -11.96
CA THR A 327 -11.09 -32.81 -12.36
C THR A 327 -10.75 -33.10 -13.82
N ALA A 328 -10.31 -34.31 -14.13
CA ALA A 328 -10.24 -34.79 -15.50
C ALA A 328 -11.66 -35.11 -15.99
N VAL A 329 -12.09 -34.46 -17.08
CA VAL A 329 -13.43 -34.59 -17.64
C VAL A 329 -13.46 -35.35 -18.96
N LYS A 330 -12.33 -35.44 -19.68
CA LYS A 330 -12.15 -36.34 -20.83
C LYS A 330 -10.73 -36.89 -20.88
N ASN A 331 -10.60 -38.13 -21.32
CA ASN A 331 -9.29 -38.74 -21.59
C ASN A 331 -8.81 -38.47 -23.02
N ASN A 332 -7.61 -38.96 -23.35
CA ASN A 332 -6.98 -38.81 -24.66
C ASN A 332 -7.69 -39.50 -25.84
N LYS A 333 -8.69 -40.34 -25.57
CA LYS A 333 -9.57 -40.97 -26.58
C LYS A 333 -10.86 -40.18 -26.79
N GLY A 334 -11.07 -39.09 -26.04
CA GLY A 334 -12.30 -38.30 -26.07
C GLY A 334 -13.45 -38.88 -25.24
N GLU A 335 -13.21 -39.96 -24.48
CA GLU A 335 -14.20 -40.54 -23.58
C GLU A 335 -14.42 -39.61 -22.38
N THR A 336 -15.67 -39.45 -21.95
CA THR A 336 -15.98 -38.65 -20.76
C THR A 336 -15.61 -39.43 -19.50
N ILE A 337 -14.82 -38.79 -18.63
CA ILE A 337 -14.38 -39.31 -17.33
C ILE A 337 -14.68 -38.26 -16.25
N TYR A 338 -14.56 -38.62 -14.98
CA TYR A 338 -14.75 -37.69 -13.85
C TYR A 338 -13.80 -38.05 -12.71
N GLU A 339 -12.50 -37.89 -12.95
CA GLU A 339 -11.45 -38.28 -12.02
C GLU A 339 -10.89 -37.05 -11.30
N SER A 340 -10.85 -37.08 -9.97
CA SER A 340 -10.28 -35.99 -9.17
C SER A 340 -8.76 -35.93 -9.37
N VAL A 341 -8.23 -34.72 -9.55
CA VAL A 341 -6.79 -34.47 -9.70
C VAL A 341 -6.27 -33.80 -8.43
N PRO A 342 -5.50 -34.52 -7.58
CA PRO A 342 -4.93 -33.94 -6.37
C PRO A 342 -4.00 -32.77 -6.68
N ALA A 343 -4.17 -31.67 -5.95
CA ALA A 343 -3.41 -30.44 -6.14
C ALA A 343 -3.19 -29.68 -4.82
N TYR A 344 -2.15 -28.84 -4.81
CA TYR A 344 -2.02 -27.77 -3.82
C TYR A 344 -2.86 -26.57 -4.27
N ILE A 345 -3.64 -26.02 -3.34
CA ILE A 345 -4.37 -24.78 -3.52
C ILE A 345 -3.67 -23.72 -2.68
N LEU A 346 -3.12 -22.70 -3.33
CA LEU A 346 -2.35 -21.64 -2.68
C LEU A 346 -3.00 -20.30 -2.98
N TYR A 347 -3.39 -19.56 -1.94
CA TYR A 347 -3.92 -18.22 -2.08
C TYR A 347 -2.85 -17.16 -1.77
N PHE A 348 -2.69 -16.20 -2.67
CA PHE A 348 -1.79 -15.07 -2.56
C PHE A 348 -2.60 -13.79 -2.38
N SER A 349 -2.83 -13.38 -1.13
CA SER A 349 -3.67 -12.23 -0.80
C SER A 349 -3.17 -10.92 -1.41
N SER A 350 -1.85 -10.72 -1.52
CA SER A 350 -1.27 -9.51 -2.14
C SER A 350 -1.62 -9.33 -3.61
N SER A 351 -2.00 -10.41 -4.31
CA SER A 351 -2.40 -10.37 -5.72
C SER A 351 -3.82 -10.89 -5.96
N GLN A 352 -4.55 -11.31 -4.93
CA GLN A 352 -5.89 -11.90 -5.02
C GLN A 352 -5.94 -13.15 -5.92
N VAL A 353 -4.82 -13.87 -6.04
CA VAL A 353 -4.67 -15.02 -6.92
C VAL A 353 -4.74 -16.32 -6.13
N VAL A 354 -5.56 -17.25 -6.60
CA VAL A 354 -5.50 -18.66 -6.19
C VAL A 354 -4.78 -19.45 -7.27
N LYS A 355 -3.67 -20.09 -6.90
CA LYS A 355 -2.90 -20.98 -7.77
C LYS A 355 -3.21 -22.43 -7.45
N VAL A 356 -3.39 -23.23 -8.50
CA VAL A 356 -3.65 -24.67 -8.41
C VAL A 356 -2.43 -25.41 -8.98
N ILE A 357 -1.77 -26.21 -8.15
CA ILE A 357 -0.55 -26.93 -8.52
C ILE A 357 -0.81 -28.43 -8.39
N PRO A 358 -1.05 -29.16 -9.49
CA PRO A 358 -1.20 -30.61 -9.46
C PRO A 358 0.00 -31.29 -8.77
N PHE A 359 -0.25 -32.33 -7.97
CA PHE A 359 0.83 -33.08 -7.29
C PHE A 359 1.72 -33.83 -8.26
N GLU A 360 1.11 -34.33 -9.33
CA GLU A 360 1.79 -35.00 -10.42
C GLU A 360 1.57 -34.22 -11.72
N ARG A 361 2.38 -34.50 -12.74
CA ARG A 361 2.12 -33.99 -14.08
C ARG A 361 0.71 -34.39 -14.52
N LEU A 362 0.07 -33.56 -15.34
CA LEU A 362 -1.18 -33.94 -15.98
C LEU A 362 -0.92 -34.98 -17.07
N ASP A 363 -1.97 -35.66 -17.51
CA ASP A 363 -1.92 -36.60 -18.63
C ASP A 363 -2.01 -35.85 -19.96
N TYR A 364 -1.35 -36.40 -20.98
CA TYR A 364 -1.36 -35.86 -22.33
C TYR A 364 -2.71 -36.10 -23.03
N GLY A 365 -3.19 -35.10 -23.76
CA GLY A 365 -4.41 -35.15 -24.56
C GLY A 365 -5.69 -35.19 -23.74
N TYR A 366 -5.62 -34.92 -22.43
CA TYR A 366 -6.77 -34.92 -21.54
C TYR A 366 -7.44 -33.54 -21.52
N ARG A 367 -8.74 -33.53 -21.22
CA ARG A 367 -9.48 -32.32 -20.86
C ARG A 367 -9.68 -32.28 -19.36
N TYR A 368 -9.34 -31.15 -18.75
CA TYR A 368 -9.51 -30.89 -17.34
C TYR A 368 -10.51 -29.77 -17.11
N ARG A 369 -11.16 -29.79 -15.94
CA ARG A 369 -12.04 -28.75 -15.45
C ARG A 369 -11.54 -28.26 -14.08
N LEU A 370 -11.19 -26.98 -14.00
CA LEU A 370 -11.04 -26.28 -12.73
C LEU A 370 -12.42 -25.81 -12.28
N SER A 371 -12.80 -26.17 -11.05
CA SER A 371 -14.09 -25.79 -10.46
C SER A 371 -13.83 -24.91 -9.23
N VAL A 372 -14.61 -23.83 -9.12
CA VAL A 372 -14.63 -22.92 -7.96
C VAL A 372 -16.07 -22.85 -7.47
N LEU A 373 -16.31 -23.25 -6.22
CA LEU A 373 -17.65 -23.36 -5.63
C LEU A 373 -18.07 -22.09 -4.88
N THR A 374 -19.35 -22.03 -4.52
CA THR A 374 -19.99 -20.88 -3.87
C THR A 374 -19.72 -20.77 -2.37
N ASP A 375 -19.01 -21.71 -1.77
CA ASP A 375 -18.63 -21.69 -0.35
C ASP A 375 -17.41 -20.79 -0.07
N ILE A 376 -16.75 -20.29 -1.13
CA ILE A 376 -15.73 -19.25 -1.04
C ILE A 376 -16.38 -17.91 -0.75
N SER A 377 -15.78 -17.15 0.17
CA SER A 377 -16.20 -15.79 0.49
C SER A 377 -15.05 -14.78 0.41
N ASP A 378 -15.41 -13.52 0.24
CA ASP A 378 -14.53 -12.39 0.50
C ASP A 378 -14.31 -12.18 2.02
N LEU A 379 -13.55 -11.14 2.36
CA LEU A 379 -13.31 -10.73 3.75
C LEU A 379 -14.53 -10.09 4.43
N SER A 380 -15.48 -9.57 3.66
CA SER A 380 -16.78 -9.11 4.15
C SER A 380 -17.75 -10.27 4.43
N LEU A 381 -17.38 -11.52 4.12
CA LEU A 381 -18.24 -12.70 4.17
C LEU A 381 -19.40 -12.65 3.17
N ASN A 382 -19.20 -12.06 1.99
CA ASN A 382 -20.07 -12.28 0.85
C ASN A 382 -19.54 -13.46 0.04
N TYR A 383 -20.46 -14.35 -0.33
CA TYR A 383 -20.13 -15.58 -1.04
C TYR A 383 -20.16 -15.36 -2.55
N LEU A 384 -19.36 -16.13 -3.29
CA LEU A 384 -19.43 -16.18 -4.74
C LEU A 384 -20.87 -16.54 -5.18
N LEU A 385 -21.44 -15.75 -6.10
CA LEU A 385 -22.87 -15.86 -6.47
C LEU A 385 -23.26 -17.20 -7.10
N MET A 386 -22.35 -17.79 -7.88
CA MET A 386 -22.57 -19.06 -8.58
C MET A 386 -21.25 -19.79 -8.78
N PRO A 387 -21.25 -21.13 -8.89
CA PRO A 387 -20.04 -21.87 -9.19
C PRO A 387 -19.43 -21.41 -10.51
N TRP A 388 -18.12 -21.32 -10.56
CA TRP A 388 -17.37 -20.97 -11.76
C TRP A 388 -16.55 -22.17 -12.22
N ASN A 389 -16.50 -22.40 -13.53
CA ASN A 389 -15.78 -23.52 -14.12
C ASN A 389 -14.95 -23.05 -15.31
N LEU A 390 -13.74 -23.59 -15.43
CA LEU A 390 -12.86 -23.44 -16.58
C LEU A 390 -12.47 -24.82 -17.09
N GLU A 391 -12.76 -25.08 -18.37
CA GLU A 391 -12.23 -26.25 -19.06
C GLU A 391 -11.04 -25.89 -19.93
N PHE A 392 -10.01 -26.72 -19.90
CA PHE A 392 -8.83 -26.61 -20.75
C PHE A 392 -8.31 -28.00 -21.12
N GLU A 393 -7.45 -28.05 -22.13
CA GLU A 393 -6.88 -29.31 -22.63
C GLU A 393 -5.36 -29.28 -22.57
N THR A 394 -4.76 -30.42 -22.29
CA THR A 394 -3.31 -30.60 -22.41
C THR A 394 -2.92 -30.90 -23.86
N LEU A 395 -1.67 -30.61 -24.20
CA LEU A 395 -1.05 -31.07 -25.44
C LEU A 395 -1.13 -32.60 -25.53
N TYR A 396 -1.10 -33.14 -26.75
CA TYR A 396 -0.91 -34.57 -27.01
C TYR A 396 0.58 -34.92 -26.99
N ASP A 397 0.90 -36.12 -26.53
CA ASP A 397 2.23 -36.72 -26.70
C ASP A 397 2.30 -37.31 -28.10
N LEU A 398 3.02 -36.62 -28.99
CA LEU A 398 3.14 -37.00 -30.39
C LEU A 398 4.18 -38.12 -30.58
N SER A 399 5.03 -38.38 -29.58
CA SER A 399 5.99 -39.49 -29.61
C SER A 399 5.34 -40.85 -29.30
N SER A 400 4.19 -40.83 -28.63
CA SER A 400 3.37 -42.01 -28.37
C SER A 400 2.38 -42.25 -29.51
N SER A 401 1.90 -43.49 -29.66
CA SER A 401 0.80 -43.77 -30.57
C SER A 401 -0.49 -43.15 -30.05
N PHE A 402 -1.29 -42.55 -30.93
CA PHE A 402 -2.60 -41.98 -30.57
C PHE A 402 -3.67 -42.30 -31.61
N SER A 403 -4.93 -42.29 -31.18
CA SER A 403 -6.09 -42.50 -32.03
C SER A 403 -7.13 -41.41 -31.78
N LEU A 404 -7.62 -40.78 -32.85
CA LEU A 404 -8.67 -39.77 -32.81
C LEU A 404 -9.88 -40.29 -33.57
N SER A 405 -11.07 -40.15 -33.00
CA SER A 405 -12.32 -40.52 -33.65
C SER A 405 -13.21 -39.30 -33.83
N THR A 406 -13.76 -39.13 -35.03
CA THR A 406 -14.79 -38.12 -35.34
C THR A 406 -16.19 -38.73 -35.44
N GLY A 407 -16.36 -39.99 -35.00
CA GLY A 407 -17.56 -40.79 -35.20
C GLY A 407 -17.31 -41.84 -36.29
N PRO A 408 -17.58 -41.55 -37.58
CA PRO A 408 -17.42 -42.53 -38.65
C PRO A 408 -15.97 -42.71 -39.09
N ILE A 409 -15.02 -41.93 -38.57
CA ILE A 409 -13.62 -41.99 -38.99
C ILE A 409 -12.76 -42.05 -37.74
N THR A 410 -11.88 -43.04 -37.70
CA THR A 410 -10.80 -43.12 -36.72
C THR A 410 -9.46 -42.97 -37.44
N ILE A 411 -8.65 -42.03 -36.96
CA ILE A 411 -7.29 -41.80 -37.43
C ILE A 411 -6.35 -42.27 -36.32
N ALA A 412 -5.49 -43.23 -36.63
CA ALA A 412 -4.47 -43.72 -35.73
C ALA A 412 -3.08 -43.36 -36.27
N ILE A 413 -2.22 -42.80 -35.41
CA ILE A 413 -0.83 -42.50 -35.73
C ILE A 413 0.07 -43.40 -34.89
N SER A 414 1.05 -44.04 -35.55
CA SER A 414 2.04 -44.90 -34.91
C SER A 414 2.97 -44.10 -33.98
N ALA A 415 3.49 -44.77 -32.96
CA ALA A 415 4.47 -44.16 -32.07
C ALA A 415 5.72 -43.72 -32.85
N ASN A 416 6.31 -42.59 -32.48
CA ASN A 416 7.49 -41.98 -33.09
C ASN A 416 7.35 -41.47 -34.53
N ALA A 417 6.15 -41.56 -35.14
CA ALA A 417 5.86 -40.93 -36.44
C ALA A 417 6.07 -39.42 -36.40
N VAL A 418 5.76 -38.83 -35.24
CA VAL A 418 6.02 -37.45 -34.88
C VAL A 418 6.81 -37.47 -33.56
N GLN A 419 7.59 -36.43 -33.28
CA GLN A 419 8.37 -36.31 -32.05
C GLN A 419 7.89 -35.12 -31.24
N GLY A 420 7.98 -35.21 -29.91
CA GLY A 420 7.61 -34.13 -29.00
C GLY A 420 6.13 -34.13 -28.62
N SER A 421 5.61 -32.95 -28.32
CA SER A 421 4.21 -32.73 -27.94
C SER A 421 3.58 -31.63 -28.78
N GLY A 422 2.25 -31.63 -28.87
CA GLY A 422 1.57 -30.69 -29.75
C GLY A 422 0.06 -30.72 -29.70
N ARG A 423 -0.57 -29.88 -30.52
CA ARG A 423 -2.03 -29.84 -30.71
C ARG A 423 -2.40 -30.64 -31.95
N ILE A 424 -3.51 -31.36 -31.87
CA ILE A 424 -4.07 -32.05 -33.03
C ILE A 424 -5.47 -31.50 -33.29
N GLU A 425 -5.74 -31.14 -34.54
CA GLU A 425 -7.05 -30.69 -35.00
C GLU A 425 -7.55 -31.61 -36.11
N VAL A 426 -8.81 -32.00 -36.01
CA VAL A 426 -9.51 -32.77 -37.05
C VAL A 426 -10.71 -31.94 -37.49
N ARG A 427 -10.76 -31.61 -38.78
CA ARG A 427 -11.85 -30.82 -39.38
C ARG A 427 -12.52 -31.63 -40.48
N LEU A 428 -13.86 -31.63 -40.48
CA LEU A 428 -14.65 -32.07 -41.62
C LEU A 428 -14.79 -30.86 -42.58
N ASP A 429 -14.11 -30.93 -43.72
CA ASP A 429 -14.19 -29.93 -44.78
C ASP A 429 -15.17 -30.41 -45.86
N ASP A 430 -16.45 -30.10 -45.63
CA ASP A 430 -17.52 -30.30 -46.60
C ASP A 430 -17.45 -29.28 -47.77
N SER A 431 -16.53 -28.32 -47.70
CA SER A 431 -16.44 -27.17 -48.61
C SER A 431 -15.23 -27.23 -49.54
N ASN A 432 -14.43 -28.29 -49.48
CA ASN A 432 -13.19 -28.42 -50.23
C ASN A 432 -13.40 -28.24 -51.74
N ASP A 433 -12.76 -27.23 -52.32
CA ASP A 433 -12.91 -26.90 -53.74
C ASP A 433 -12.49 -28.04 -54.67
N SER A 434 -11.59 -28.93 -54.22
CA SER A 434 -11.18 -30.11 -54.99
C SER A 434 -12.27 -31.18 -55.01
N ILE A 435 -13.01 -31.35 -53.91
CA ILE A 435 -14.18 -32.25 -53.84
C ILE A 435 -15.31 -31.68 -54.70
N LYS A 436 -15.58 -30.37 -54.58
CA LYS A 436 -16.57 -29.69 -55.44
C LYS A 436 -16.20 -29.80 -56.92
N ALA A 437 -14.92 -29.61 -57.28
CA ALA A 437 -14.45 -29.76 -58.66
C ALA A 437 -14.49 -31.21 -59.16
N ALA A 438 -14.23 -32.19 -58.29
CA ALA A 438 -14.42 -33.61 -58.61
C ALA A 438 -15.90 -33.92 -58.87
N TYR A 439 -16.80 -33.40 -58.03
CA TYR A 439 -18.24 -33.53 -58.18
C TYR A 439 -18.77 -32.90 -59.48
N GLU A 440 -18.35 -31.68 -59.81
CA GLU A 440 -18.75 -31.02 -61.06
C GLU A 440 -18.17 -31.73 -62.30
N ARG A 441 -16.99 -32.35 -62.20
CA ARG A 441 -16.46 -33.22 -63.27
C ARG A 441 -17.26 -34.51 -63.42
N GLU A 442 -17.67 -35.14 -62.33
CA GLU A 442 -18.47 -36.37 -62.34
C GLU A 442 -19.83 -36.15 -63.02
N LYS A 443 -20.51 -35.03 -62.71
CA LYS A 443 -21.77 -34.65 -63.36
C LYS A 443 -21.72 -34.62 -64.89
N LEU A 444 -20.54 -34.35 -65.48
CA LEU A 444 -20.37 -34.32 -66.94
C LEU A 444 -20.42 -35.71 -67.58
N PHE A 445 -20.23 -36.79 -66.81
CA PHE A 445 -20.17 -38.15 -67.35
C PHE A 445 -21.52 -38.88 -67.43
N ASN A 446 -22.58 -38.35 -66.81
CA ASN A 446 -23.99 -38.76 -66.94
C ASN A 446 -24.21 -40.29 -67.14
N ASP A 447 -23.54 -41.10 -66.33
CA ASP A 447 -23.56 -42.56 -66.38
C ASP A 447 -24.02 -43.10 -65.02
N ASP A 448 -25.12 -43.84 -65.01
CA ASP A 448 -25.74 -44.44 -63.82
C ASP A 448 -24.84 -45.48 -63.12
N ALA A 449 -23.73 -45.89 -63.75
CA ALA A 449 -22.75 -46.80 -63.17
C ALA A 449 -21.72 -46.13 -62.24
N HIS A 450 -21.67 -44.79 -62.20
CA HIS A 450 -20.72 -44.08 -61.34
C HIS A 450 -21.31 -43.87 -59.95
N HIS A 451 -20.69 -44.52 -58.97
CA HIS A 451 -21.05 -44.36 -57.57
C HIS A 451 -20.70 -42.94 -57.11
N ARG A 452 -21.73 -42.14 -56.84
CA ARG A 452 -21.63 -40.80 -56.27
C ARG A 452 -20.67 -40.79 -55.08
N ILE A 453 -19.69 -39.91 -55.06
CA ILE A 453 -18.91 -39.64 -53.84
C ILE A 453 -19.87 -39.00 -52.82
N ILE A 454 -20.24 -39.74 -51.78
CA ILE A 454 -21.03 -39.25 -50.65
C ILE A 454 -20.06 -39.13 -49.48
N GLY A 455 -19.50 -37.93 -49.25
CA GLY A 455 -18.60 -37.69 -48.12
C GLY A 455 -17.92 -36.32 -48.14
N GLY A 456 -17.52 -35.84 -46.96
CA GLY A 456 -16.67 -34.66 -46.78
C GLY A 456 -15.18 -35.02 -46.75
N ALA A 457 -14.29 -34.03 -46.91
CA ALA A 457 -12.88 -34.23 -46.61
C ALA A 457 -12.67 -34.23 -45.09
N VAL A 458 -11.79 -35.09 -44.58
CA VAL A 458 -11.24 -34.90 -43.23
C VAL A 458 -9.84 -34.33 -43.37
N THR A 459 -9.65 -33.13 -42.83
CA THR A 459 -8.34 -32.52 -42.69
C THR A 459 -7.83 -32.79 -41.29
N LEU A 460 -6.65 -33.41 -41.20
CA LEU A 460 -5.89 -33.56 -39.97
C LEU A 460 -4.75 -32.54 -39.98
N GLU A 461 -4.71 -31.67 -38.98
CA GLU A 461 -3.61 -30.73 -38.77
C GLU A 461 -2.93 -31.06 -37.44
N ILE A 462 -1.61 -31.24 -37.48
CA ILE A 462 -0.78 -31.48 -36.31
C ILE A 462 0.11 -30.25 -36.13
N TYR A 463 0.04 -29.65 -34.96
CA TYR A 463 0.85 -28.49 -34.58
C TYR A 463 1.82 -28.94 -33.49
N ASP A 464 3.03 -28.39 -33.49
CA ASP A 464 3.98 -28.61 -32.40
C ASP A 464 3.60 -27.82 -31.13
N SER A 465 4.42 -27.92 -30.08
CA SER A 465 4.21 -27.23 -28.80
C SER A 465 4.30 -25.70 -28.89
N SER A 466 4.81 -25.16 -30.01
CA SER A 466 4.89 -23.72 -30.31
C SER A 466 3.77 -23.26 -31.24
N ASP A 467 2.73 -24.08 -31.42
CA ASP A 467 1.60 -23.87 -32.32
C ASP A 467 1.97 -23.72 -33.80
N THR A 468 3.10 -24.31 -34.21
CA THR A 468 3.55 -24.31 -35.61
C THR A 468 3.04 -25.57 -36.31
N LEU A 469 2.38 -25.40 -37.46
CA LEU A 469 1.90 -26.52 -38.27
C LEU A 469 3.08 -27.40 -38.71
N MET A 470 3.01 -28.68 -38.36
CA MET A 470 4.02 -29.66 -38.74
C MET A 470 3.79 -30.12 -40.18
N THR A 471 4.84 -30.08 -41.00
CA THR A 471 4.81 -30.55 -42.39
C THR A 471 5.75 -31.73 -42.58
N GLY A 472 5.27 -32.83 -43.14
CA GLY A 472 6.07 -34.03 -43.39
C GLY A 472 5.32 -35.11 -44.17
N ASN A 473 6.05 -36.13 -44.64
CA ASN A 473 5.47 -37.31 -45.27
C ASN A 473 5.36 -38.46 -44.25
N PHE A 474 4.15 -38.87 -43.91
CA PHE A 474 3.85 -39.93 -42.93
C PHE A 474 3.73 -41.33 -43.56
N ALA A 475 4.76 -41.77 -44.28
CA ALA A 475 4.67 -43.02 -45.04
C ALA A 475 4.57 -44.26 -44.12
N ASN A 476 3.38 -44.89 -44.08
CA ASN A 476 3.02 -46.07 -43.28
C ASN A 476 2.78 -45.84 -41.77
N ASP A 477 2.75 -44.59 -41.34
CA ASP A 477 2.62 -44.22 -39.93
C ASP A 477 1.22 -43.70 -39.54
N VAL A 478 0.33 -43.53 -40.53
CA VAL A 478 -1.05 -43.10 -40.32
C VAL A 478 -2.00 -44.15 -40.88
N THR A 479 -2.91 -44.63 -40.05
CA THR A 479 -4.01 -45.53 -40.43
C THR A 479 -5.33 -44.79 -40.32
N ILE A 480 -6.14 -44.83 -41.38
CA ILE A 480 -7.50 -44.27 -41.40
C ILE A 480 -8.46 -45.45 -41.53
N SER A 481 -9.39 -45.58 -40.58
CA SER A 481 -10.46 -46.56 -40.63
C SER A 481 -11.83 -45.88 -40.61
N PHE A 482 -12.77 -46.45 -41.36
CA PHE A 482 -14.15 -45.98 -41.54
C PHE A 482 -15.13 -46.93 -40.86
#